data_AF-A0A7Y7M8Z8-F1
#
_entry.id   AF-A0A7Y7M8Z8-F1
#
_cell.length_a   1.000
_cell.length_b   1.000
_cell.length_c   1.000
_cell.angle_alpha   90.00
_cell.angle_beta   90.00
_cell.angle_gamma   90.00
#
_symmetry.space_group_name_H-M   'P 1'
#
loop_
_entity.id
_entity.type
_entity.pdbx_description
1 polymer ?
#
loop_
_entity_poly.entity_id
_entity_poly.type
_entity_poly.pdbx_seq_one_letter_code
_entity_poly.pdbx_strand_id
1 'polypeptide(L)' 'MCNFDDGLKKRLRIRAAMHGRSMEEEARDILRTVLSTENPAPSDLGRAIRQRFAELGGVDLPALPREAIRDVDFGM' A
#
# COMPACT_ATOMS: atom_id res chain seq x y z
N MET A 1 6.94 -1.12 -28.81
CA MET A 1 5.96 -2.24 -28.71
C MET A 1 6.34 -3.11 -27.53
N CYS A 2 5.51 -3.17 -26.48
CA CYS A 2 5.76 -4.03 -25.32
C CYS A 2 5.69 -5.51 -25.74
N ASN A 3 6.70 -6.29 -25.40
CA ASN A 3 6.77 -7.72 -25.71
C ASN A 3 5.90 -8.52 -24.73
N PHE A 4 4.59 -8.56 -24.95
CA PHE A 4 3.67 -9.42 -24.20
C PHE A 4 3.55 -10.80 -24.86
N ASP A 5 3.50 -11.84 -24.04
CA ASP A 5 3.16 -13.20 -24.49
C ASP A 5 1.75 -13.24 -25.11
N ASP A 6 1.51 -14.11 -26.07
CA ASP A 6 0.25 -14.16 -26.82
C ASP A 6 -0.95 -14.56 -25.95
N GLY A 7 -0.74 -15.37 -24.90
CA GLY A 7 -1.76 -15.65 -23.90
C GLY A 7 -2.15 -14.40 -23.10
N LEU A 8 -1.14 -13.59 -22.75
CA LEU A 8 -1.35 -12.32 -22.05
C LEU A 8 -2.06 -11.29 -22.94
N LYS A 9 -1.68 -11.20 -24.22
CA LYS A 9 -2.36 -10.31 -25.19
C LYS A 9 -3.83 -10.65 -25.34
N LYS A 10 -4.19 -11.94 -25.44
CA LYS A 10 -5.60 -12.39 -25.54
C LYS A 10 -6.42 -11.96 -24.32
N ARG A 11 -5.88 -12.18 -23.12
CA ARG A 11 -6.55 -11.80 -21.87
C ARG A 11 -6.73 -10.29 -21.75
N LEU A 12 -5.70 -9.51 -22.08
CA LEU A 12 -5.79 -8.05 -22.09
C LEU A 12 -6.84 -7.55 -23.08
N ARG A 13 -6.93 -8.15 -24.27
CA ARG A 13 -7.91 -7.75 -25.29
C ARG A 13 -9.35 -8.04 -24.87
N ILE A 14 -9.60 -9.19 -24.27
CA ILE A 14 -10.92 -9.55 -23.72
C ILE A 14 -11.32 -8.53 -22.63
N ARG A 15 -10.41 -8.26 -21.70
CA ARG A 15 -10.66 -7.35 -20.57
C ARG A 15 -10.88 -5.91 -21.05
N ALA A 16 -10.08 -5.44 -22.00
CA ALA A 16 -10.23 -4.12 -22.60
C ALA A 16 -11.61 -3.97 -23.30
N ALA A 17 -12.05 -5.01 -24.02
CA ALA A 17 -13.38 -5.02 -24.63
C ALA A 17 -14.51 -5.00 -23.58
N MET A 18 -14.37 -5.72 -22.46
CA MET A 18 -15.32 -5.68 -21.36
C MET A 18 -15.42 -4.30 -20.70
N HIS A 19 -14.32 -3.55 -20.65
CA HIS A 19 -14.27 -2.21 -20.06
C HIS A 19 -14.50 -1.08 -21.08
N GLY A 20 -14.69 -1.40 -22.36
CA GLY A 20 -14.86 -0.41 -23.44
C GLY A 20 -13.62 0.44 -23.70
N ARG A 21 -12.42 -0.08 -23.43
CA ARG A 21 -11.13 0.62 -23.55
C ARG A 21 -10.25 0.01 -24.63
N SER A 22 -9.24 0.74 -25.08
CA SER A 22 -8.17 0.13 -25.89
C SER A 22 -7.32 -0.81 -25.03
N MET A 23 -6.67 -1.78 -25.69
CA MET A 23 -5.76 -2.72 -25.01
C MET A 23 -4.64 -2.01 -24.25
N GLU A 24 -4.13 -0.90 -24.81
CA GLU A 24 -3.07 -0.10 -24.19
C GLU A 24 -3.58 0.64 -22.95
N GLU A 25 -4.78 1.21 -23.01
CA GLU A 25 -5.40 1.87 -21.85
C GLU A 25 -5.67 0.88 -20.72
N GLU A 26 -6.17 -0.32 -21.03
CA GLU A 26 -6.38 -1.36 -20.03
C GLU A 26 -5.05 -1.81 -19.41
N ALA A 27 -4.01 -2.00 -20.22
CA ALA A 27 -2.67 -2.34 -19.72
C ALA A 27 -2.12 -1.24 -18.80
N ARG A 28 -2.27 0.03 -19.19
CA ARG A 28 -1.82 1.19 -18.41
C ARG A 28 -2.59 1.31 -17.09
N ASP A 29 -3.89 1.06 -17.10
CA ASP A 29 -4.75 1.11 -15.91
C ASP A 29 -4.40 0.00 -14.91
N ILE A 30 -4.19 -1.23 -15.39
CA ILE A 30 -3.71 -2.35 -14.56
C ILE A 30 -2.36 -2.02 -13.93
N LEU A 31 -1.40 -1.58 -14.73
CA LEU A 31 -0.06 -1.22 -14.25
C LEU A 31 -0.12 -0.09 -13.22
N ARG A 32 -0.92 0.95 -13.48
CA ARG A 32 -1.12 2.07 -12.53
C ARG A 32 -1.69 1.57 -11.21
N THR A 33 -2.71 0.71 -11.26
CA THR A 33 -3.38 0.19 -10.06
C THR A 33 -2.44 -0.66 -9.21
N VAL A 34 -1.69 -1.57 -9.83
CA VAL A 34 -0.73 -2.43 -9.13
C VAL A 34 0.39 -1.58 -8.52
N LEU A 35 1.00 -0.68 -9.29
CA LEU A 35 2.08 0.18 -8.80
C LEU A 35 1.62 1.18 -7.72
N SER A 36 0.34 1.61 -7.75
CA SER A 36 -0.23 2.44 -6.67
C SER A 36 -0.49 1.64 -5.38
N THR A 37 -0.64 0.32 -5.50
CA THR A 37 -0.83 -0.58 -4.34
C THR A 37 0.51 -0.93 -3.68
N GLU A 38 1.59 -1.01 -4.46
CA GLU A 38 2.95 -1.32 -3.96
C GLU A 38 3.62 -0.14 -3.24
N ASN A 39 3.14 1.09 -3.48
CA ASN A 39 3.55 2.25 -2.72
C ASN A 39 2.37 2.76 -1.89
N PRO A 40 1.94 2.04 -0.82
CA PRO A 40 1.05 2.64 0.14
C PRO A 40 1.80 3.85 0.66
N ALA A 41 1.36 5.06 0.27
CA ALA A 41 1.81 6.31 0.88
C ALA A 41 1.93 6.04 2.38
N PRO A 42 3.08 6.33 3.02
CA PRO A 42 3.41 5.84 4.36
C PRO A 42 2.17 6.00 5.20
N SER A 43 1.54 4.86 5.50
CA SER A 43 0.22 4.85 6.13
C SER A 43 0.36 5.72 7.35
N ASP A 44 -0.42 6.80 7.44
CA ASP A 44 -0.39 7.70 8.59
C ASP A 44 -0.21 6.85 9.85
N LEU A 45 0.92 6.99 10.53
CA LEU A 45 1.33 6.06 11.59
C LEU A 45 0.21 5.96 12.63
N GLY A 46 -0.47 7.08 12.89
CA GLY A 46 -1.66 7.13 13.73
C GLY A 46 -2.77 6.22 13.21
N ARG A 47 -3.14 6.30 11.93
CA ARG A 47 -4.12 5.40 11.30
C ARG A 47 -3.70 3.93 11.37
N ALA A 48 -2.44 3.60 11.10
CA ALA A 48 -1.94 2.23 11.15
C ALA A 48 -2.03 1.63 12.57
N ILE A 49 -1.66 2.41 13.58
CA ILE A 49 -1.81 2.03 14.99
C ILE A 49 -3.30 1.83 15.32
N ARG A 50 -4.17 2.81 15.02
CA ARG A 50 -5.61 2.71 15.30
C ARG A 50 -6.25 1.48 14.68
N GLN A 51 -5.92 1.15 13.43
CA GLN A 51 -6.49 -0.02 12.75
C GLN A 51 -6.16 -1.33 13.46
N ARG A 52 -4.94 -1.48 14.00
CA ARG A 52 -4.53 -2.67 14.75
C ARG A 52 -5.29 -2.83 16.08
N PHE A 53 -5.60 -1.71 16.74
CA PHE A 53 -6.31 -1.73 18.03
C PHE A 53 -7.84 -1.65 17.89
N ALA A 54 -8.37 -1.33 16.71
CA ALA A 54 -9.81 -1.23 16.45
C ALA A 54 -10.52 -2.58 16.64
N GLU A 55 -9.89 -3.68 16.24
CA GLU A 55 -10.42 -5.05 16.44
C GLU A 55 -10.56 -5.41 17.93
N LEU A 56 -9.77 -4.77 18.80
CA LEU A 56 -9.79 -4.98 20.24
C LEU A 56 -10.76 -4.04 20.98
N GLY A 57 -11.44 -3.13 20.26
CA GLY A 57 -12.27 -2.09 20.86
C GLY A 57 -11.48 -0.93 21.48
N GLY A 58 -10.19 -0.83 21.17
CA GLY A 58 -9.24 0.06 21.85
C GLY A 58 -8.52 -0.63 23.01
N VAL A 59 -7.41 -0.05 23.46
CA VAL A 59 -6.62 -0.55 24.60
C VAL A 59 -6.35 0.61 25.54
N ASP A 60 -6.63 0.38 26.82
CA ASP A 60 -6.19 1.26 27.90
C ASP A 60 -4.88 0.72 28.48
N LEU A 61 -3.82 1.53 28.42
CA LEU A 61 -2.51 1.14 28.89
C LEU A 61 -2.30 1.70 30.30
N PRO A 62 -1.90 0.87 31.28
CA PRO A 62 -1.62 1.36 32.61
C PRO A 62 -0.46 2.37 32.57
N ALA A 63 -0.52 3.39 33.43
CA ALA A 63 0.56 4.34 33.57
C ALA A 63 1.83 3.62 34.04
N LEU A 64 2.89 3.68 33.23
CA LEU A 64 4.20 3.18 33.61
C LEU A 64 5.01 4.30 34.28
N PRO A 65 5.71 4.01 35.39
CA PRO A 65 6.58 4.99 36.03
C PRO A 65 7.66 5.43 35.04
N ARG A 66 7.91 6.73 34.96
CA ARG A 66 8.94 7.28 34.09
C ARG A 66 10.29 7.17 34.80
N GLU A 67 11.27 6.62 34.11
CA GLU A 67 12.66 6.68 34.53
C GLU A 67 13.27 8.04 34.16
N ALA A 68 14.41 8.36 34.77
CA ALA A 68 15.20 9.51 34.37
C ALA A 68 15.53 9.43 32.86
N ILE A 69 15.59 10.59 32.21
CA ILE A 69 16.03 10.64 30.81
C ILE A 69 17.41 10.01 30.74
N ARG A 70 17.56 9.00 29.87
CA ARG A 70 18.86 8.37 29.63
C ARG A 70 19.80 9.43 29.09
N ASP A 71 21.04 9.41 29.57
CA ASP A 71 22.08 10.22 28.97
C ASP A 71 22.25 9.81 27.51
N VAL A 72 22.25 10.80 26.61
CA VAL A 72 22.42 10.57 25.18
C VAL A 72 23.77 11.16 24.80
N ASP A 73 24.74 10.28 24.58
CA ASP A 73 26.02 10.67 24.01
C ASP A 73 25.82 10.97 22.52
N PHE A 74 25.90 12.25 22.17
CA PHE A 74 25.83 12.72 20.79
C PHE A 74 27.20 12.78 20.11
N GLY A 75 28.28 12.36 20.79
CA GLY A 75 29.61 12.22 20.20
C GLY A 75 30.20 13.51 19.62
N MET A 76 29.91 14.67 20.22
CA MET A 76 30.55 15.96 19.88
C MET A 76 31.73 16.28 20.78
#